data_AF-A0A269PAD1-F1
#
_entry.id   AF-A0A269PAD1-F1
#
_cell.length_a   1.000
_cell.length_b   1.000
_cell.length_c   1.000
_cell.angle_alpha   90.00
_cell.angle_beta   90.00
_cell.angle_gamma   90.00
#
_symmetry.space_group_name_H-M   'P 1'
#
loop_
_entity.id
_entity.type
_entity.pdbx_description
1 polymer ?
#
loop_
_entity_poly.entity_id
_entity_poly.type
_entity_poly.pdbx_seq_one_letter_code
_entity_poly.pdbx_strand_id
1 'polypeptide(L)' 'MDQRTDLMWQAIVGFVGFFALLALVQGLVNVFRDQPAIWPGLLAGALALAEWWLVRRWLAWRSSALDDDTQTPQ' A
#
# COMPACT_ATOMS: atom_id res chain seq x y z
N MET A 1 16.69 9.69 -8.36
CA MET A 1 16.15 9.68 -6.97
C MET A 1 17.21 9.12 -6.04
N ASP A 2 17.43 9.73 -4.87
CA ASP A 2 18.39 9.22 -3.88
C ASP A 2 18.00 7.81 -3.43
N GLN A 3 18.96 6.89 -3.35
CA GLN A 3 18.73 5.49 -2.93
C GLN A 3 18.04 5.41 -1.56
N ARG A 4 18.29 6.39 -0.69
CA ARG A 4 17.62 6.55 0.61
C ARG A 4 16.11 6.75 0.47
N THR A 5 15.68 7.56 -0.48
CA THR A 5 14.26 7.86 -0.74
C THR A 5 13.53 6.63 -1.26
N ASP A 6 14.19 5.82 -2.11
CA ASP A 6 13.58 4.57 -2.62
C ASP A 6 13.41 3.52 -1.51
N LEU A 7 14.44 3.33 -0.68
CA LEU A 7 14.36 2.47 0.51
C LEU A 7 13.26 2.92 1.48
N MET A 8 13.11 4.22 1.69
CA MET A 8 12.10 4.79 2.57
C MET A 8 10.68 4.52 2.04
N TRP A 9 10.46 4.68 0.73
CA TRP A 9 9.19 4.35 0.09
C TRP A 9 8.88 2.86 0.13
N GLN A 10 9.86 1.99 -0.14
CA GLN A 10 9.68 0.54 -0.01
C GLN A 10 9.27 0.15 1.42
N ALA A 11 9.92 0.73 2.44
CA ALA A 11 9.58 0.47 3.83
C ALA A 11 8.16 0.95 4.19
N ILE A 12 7.77 2.15 3.76
CA ILE A 12 6.42 2.69 4.01
C ILE A 12 5.36 1.82 3.32
N VAL A 13 5.56 1.45 2.06
CA VAL A 13 4.62 0.59 1.31
C VAL A 13 4.52 -0.79 1.97
N GLY A 14 5.65 -1.41 2.31
CA GLY A 14 5.66 -2.71 2.98
C GLY A 14 4.99 -2.69 4.36
N PHE A 15 5.23 -1.64 5.14
CA PHE A 15 4.59 -1.45 6.44
C PHE A 15 3.08 -1.29 6.32
N VAL A 16 2.60 -0.39 5.46
CA VAL A 16 1.17 -0.17 5.25
C VAL A 16 0.48 -1.42 4.74
N GLY A 17 1.09 -2.12 3.76
CA GLY A 17 0.57 -3.38 3.23
C GLY A 17 0.47 -4.49 4.28
N PHE A 18 1.43 -4.59 5.20
CA PHE A 18 1.36 -5.56 6.31
C PHE A 18 0.16 -5.31 7.23
N PHE A 19 -0.08 -4.06 7.62
CA PHE A 19 -1.25 -3.72 8.44
C PHE A 19 -2.56 -3.86 7.67
N ALA A 20 -2.58 -3.56 6.37
CA ALA A 20 -3.74 -3.81 5.51
C ALA A 20 -4.10 -5.30 5.46
N LEU A 21 -3.11 -6.18 5.31
CA LEU A 21 -3.30 -7.64 5.38
C LEU A 21 -3.85 -8.08 6.74
N LEU A 22 -3.29 -7.58 7.86
CA LEU A 22 -3.79 -7.90 9.19
C LEU A 22 -5.23 -7.44 9.39
N ALA A 23 -5.57 -6.23 8.95
CA ALA A 23 -6.92 -5.71 9.04
C ALA A 23 -7.90 -6.50 8.17
N LEU A 24 -7.49 -6.90 6.96
CA LEU A 24 -8.27 -7.79 6.09
C LEU A 24 -8.58 -9.12 6.79
N VAL A 25 -7.57 -9.77 7.37
CA VAL A 25 -7.75 -11.03 8.11
C VAL A 25 -8.68 -10.82 9.31
N GLN A 26 -8.50 -9.73 10.07
CA GLN A 26 -9.39 -9.39 11.19
C GLN A 26 -10.83 -9.14 10.73
N GLY A 27 -11.03 -8.44 9.61
CA GLY A 27 -12.34 -8.24 9.00
C GLY A 27 -12.97 -9.56 8.59
N LEU A 28 -12.22 -10.43 7.93
CA LEU A 28 -12.69 -11.75 7.50
C LEU A 28 -13.08 -12.63 8.69
N VAL A 29 -12.22 -12.73 9.71
CA VAL A 29 -12.52 -13.46 10.96
C VAL A 29 -13.73 -12.87 11.67
N ASN A 30 -13.87 -11.54 11.69
CA ASN A 30 -14.98 -10.86 12.36
C ASN A 30 -16.34 -11.10 11.68
N VAL A 31 -16.38 -11.29 10.36
CA VAL A 31 -17.63 -11.65 9.65
C VAL A 31 -18.19 -13.00 10.09
N PHE A 32 -17.32 -13.94 10.51
CA PHE A 32 -17.74 -15.26 11.00
C PHE A 32 -18.01 -15.30 12.51
N ARG A 33 -17.97 -14.16 13.22
CA ARG A 33 -18.35 -14.09 14.63
C ARG A 33 -19.86 -13.95 14.80
N ASP A 34 -20.39 -14.53 15.87
CA ASP A 34 -21.81 -14.45 16.24
C ASP A 34 -22.29 -13.02 16.49
N GLN A 35 -21.38 -12.12 16.90
CA GLN A 35 -21.64 -10.69 17.10
C GLN A 35 -20.57 -9.88 16.35
N PRO A 36 -20.74 -9.66 15.03
CA PRO A 36 -19.74 -8.98 14.22
C PRO A 36 -19.69 -7.49 14.58
N ALA A 37 -18.49 -6.99 14.91
CA ALA A 37 -18.27 -5.56 15.09
C ALA A 37 -18.05 -4.88 13.73
N ILE A 38 -18.46 -3.62 13.55
CA ILE A 38 -18.25 -2.91 12.27
C ILE A 38 -16.78 -2.47 12.10
N TRP A 39 -16.08 -2.19 13.21
CA TRP A 39 -14.74 -1.61 13.18
C TRP A 39 -13.68 -2.39 12.38
N PRO A 40 -13.58 -3.73 12.48
CA PRO A 40 -12.59 -4.49 11.73
C PRO A 40 -12.77 -4.40 10.21
N GLY A 41 -14.01 -4.45 9.73
CA GLY A 41 -14.32 -4.31 8.31
C GLY A 41 -14.05 -2.90 7.79
N LEU A 42 -14.38 -1.88 8.59
CA LEU A 42 -14.14 -0.48 8.26
C LEU A 42 -12.63 -0.17 8.20
N LEU A 43 -11.85 -0.72 9.14
CA LEU A 43 -10.39 -0.62 9.16
C LEU A 43 -9.76 -1.35 7.97
N ALA A 44 -10.24 -2.56 7.65
CA ALA A 44 -9.80 -3.32 6.48
C ALA A 44 -10.05 -2.55 5.17
N GLY A 45 -11.26 -2.00 5.01
CA GLY A 45 -11.61 -1.20 3.85
C GLY A 45 -10.76 0.06 3.72
N ALA A 46 -10.54 0.78 4.82
CA ALA A 46 -9.70 1.99 4.84
C ALA A 46 -8.24 1.69 4.49
N LEU A 47 -7.67 0.61 5.05
CA LEU A 47 -6.29 0.22 4.77
C LEU A 47 -6.12 -0.33 3.35
N ALA A 48 -7.08 -1.10 2.82
CA ALA A 48 -7.04 -1.54 1.43
C ALA A 48 -7.13 -0.37 0.44
N LEU A 49 -7.96 0.65 0.73
CA LEU A 49 -8.03 1.89 -0.06
C LEU A 49 -6.72 2.68 0.03
N ALA A 50 -6.14 2.80 1.22
CA ALA A 50 -4.85 3.46 1.42
C ALA A 50 -3.73 2.74 0.67
N GLU A 51 -3.65 1.40 0.76
CA GLU A 51 -2.68 0.58 0.04
C GLU A 51 -2.85 0.71 -1.47
N TRP A 52 -4.08 0.58 -1.99
CA TRP A 52 -4.36 0.77 -3.41
C TRP A 52 -3.93 2.15 -3.91
N TRP A 53 -4.20 3.20 -3.14
CA TRP A 53 -3.80 4.56 -3.47
C TRP A 53 -2.28 4.72 -3.46
N LEU A 54 -1.60 4.15 -2.45
CA LEU A 54 -0.15 4.19 -2.31
C LEU A 54 0.56 3.47 -3.46
N VAL A 55 0.09 2.26 -3.81
CA VAL A 55 0.61 1.46 -4.93
C VAL A 55 0.40 2.19 -6.25
N ARG A 56 -0.80 2.75 -6.50
CA ARG A 56 -1.05 3.58 -7.69
C ARG A 56 -0.10 4.77 -7.78
N ARG A 57 0.07 5.48 -6.67
CA ARG A 57 0.93 6.67 -6.60
C ARG A 57 2.38 6.28 -6.90
N TRP A 58 2.86 5.19 -6.31
CA TRP A 58 4.22 4.69 -6.52
C TRP A 58 4.45 4.23 -7.97
N LEU A 59 3.53 3.45 -8.55
CA LEU A 59 3.62 3.02 -9.94
C LEU A 59 3.67 4.20 -10.91
N ALA A 60 2.84 5.23 -10.69
CA ALA A 60 2.83 6.43 -11.53
C ALA A 60 4.17 7.19 -11.52
N TRP A 61 4.86 7.22 -10.39
CA TRP A 61 6.17 7.88 -10.27
C TRP A 61 7.27 7.05 -10.90
N ARG A 62 7.17 5.73 -10.80
CA ARG A 62 8.15 4.80 -11.33
C ARG A 62 8.18 4.79 -12.87
N SER A 63 7.03 4.95 -13.52
CA SER A 63 6.96 5.14 -14.97
C SER A 63 7.70 6.42 -15.43
N SER A 64 7.51 7.55 -14.74
CA SER A 64 8.19 8.81 -15.09
C SER A 64 9.69 8.77 -14.85
N ALA A 65 10.16 7.98 -13.88
CA ALA A 65 11.60 7.81 -13.63
C ALA A 65 12.29 6.96 -14.70
N LEU A 66 11.60 5.98 -15.29
CA LEU A 66 12.14 5.15 -16.37
C LEU A 66 12.25 5.94 -17.69
N ASP A 67 11.31 6.84 -17.95
CA ASP A 67 11.34 7.72 -19.13
C ASP A 67 12.56 8.68 -19.10
N ASP A 68 12.90 9.20 -17.92
CA ASP A 68 14.05 10.12 -17.71
C ASP A 68 15.40 9.42 -17.98
N ASP A 69 15.57 8.19 -17.51
CA ASP A 69 16.78 7.38 -17.77
C ASP A 69 16.96 7.07 -19.27
N THR A 70 15.87 6.78 -19.99
CA THR A 70 15.94 6.54 -21.45
C THR A 70 16.28 7.77 -22.27
N GLN A 71 16.14 8.98 -21.71
CA GLN A 71 16.30 10.23 -22.45
C GLN A 71 17.71 10.86 -22.33
N THR A 72 18.63 10.25 -21.56
CA THR A 72 20.03 10.70 -21.48
C THR A 72 20.85 10.26 -22.71
N PRO A 73 21.22 11.18 -23.63
CA PRO A 73 22.23 10.88 -24.64
C PRO A 73 23.60 10.92 -23.96
N GLN A 74 24.38 9.85 -24.09
CA GLN A 74 25.79 9.78 -23.67
C GLN A 74 26.63 10.81 -24.43
#